data_AF-A0AAW0EN26-F1
#
_entry.id   AF-A0AAW0EN26-F1
#
_cell.length_a   1.000
_cell.length_b   1.000
_cell.length_c   1.000
_cell.angle_alpha   90.00
_cell.angle_beta   90.00
_cell.angle_gamma   90.00
#
_symmetry.space_group_name_H-M   'P 1'
#
loop_
_entity.id
_entity.type
_entity.pdbx_description
1 polymer ?
#
loop_
_entity_poly.entity_id
_entity_poly.type
_entity_poly.pdbx_seq_one_letter_code
_entity_poly.pdbx_strand_id
1 'polypeptide(L)'
;MKIIAHVREKVVPLQCGDGTQKVVWLGSAAMVHYDASFGKRFGPPVSIRKEGGVQCDLEARVCDVLDDGQHVFITLESDAAA
;
A
#
# COMPACT_ATOMS: atom_id res chain seq x y z
N MET A 1 9.13 10.57 -5.89
CA MET A 1 9.27 9.15 -5.54
C MET A 1 8.09 8.35 -6.06
N LYS A 2 8.36 7.12 -6.48
CA LYS A 2 7.43 6.13 -7.00
C LYS A 2 7.49 4.91 -6.11
N ILE A 3 6.34 4.39 -5.69
CA ILE A 3 6.25 3.14 -4.93
C ILE A 3 5.53 2.10 -5.78
N ILE A 4 5.98 0.85 -5.73
CA ILE A 4 5.34 -0.26 -6.45
C ILE A 4 4.49 -1.05 -5.47
N ALA A 5 3.18 -0.76 -5.45
CA ALA A 5 2.25 -1.39 -4.52
C ALA A 5 1.65 -2.67 -5.11
N HIS A 6 1.87 -3.80 -4.45
CA HIS A 6 1.23 -5.07 -4.76
C HIS A 6 -0.04 -5.22 -3.94
N VAL A 7 -1.18 -5.40 -4.61
CA VAL A 7 -2.47 -5.71 -4.01
C VAL A 7 -2.96 -7.01 -4.63
N ARG A 8 -2.88 -8.11 -3.87
CA ARG A 8 -3.18 -9.47 -4.36
C ARG A 8 -2.44 -9.76 -5.68
N GLU A 9 -3.16 -10.02 -6.77
CA GLU A 9 -2.59 -10.29 -8.10
C GLU A 9 -2.20 -9.04 -8.91
N LYS A 10 -2.52 -7.84 -8.41
CA LYS A 10 -2.32 -6.59 -9.15
C LYS A 10 -1.10 -5.82 -8.64
N VAL A 11 -0.33 -5.28 -9.59
CA VAL A 11 0.76 -4.35 -9.30
C VAL A 11 0.34 -2.94 -9.71
N VAL A 12 0.40 -2.01 -8.77
CA VAL A 12 -0.04 -0.61 -8.93
C VAL A 12 1.15 0.33 -8.67
N PRO A 13 1.74 0.94 -9.71
CA PRO A 13 2.74 1.97 -9.52
C PRO A 13 2.09 3.27 -9.01
N LEU A 14 2.48 3.75 -7.83
CA LEU A 14 1.98 4.96 -7.21
C LEU A 14 3.00 6.09 -7.29
N GLN A 15 2.58 7.24 -7.82
CA GLN A 15 3.38 8.47 -7.80
C GLN A 15 3.14 9.18 -6.47
N CYS A 16 4.19 9.32 -5.68
CA CYS A 16 4.11 9.84 -4.32
C CYS A 16 4.70 11.25 -4.17
N GLY A 17 5.15 11.89 -5.26
CA GLY A 17 5.73 13.24 -5.19
C GLY A 17 7.01 13.25 -4.33
N ASP A 18 7.05 14.09 -3.30
CA ASP A 18 8.16 14.13 -2.33
C ASP A 18 8.08 13.05 -1.23
N GLY A 19 6.99 12.27 -1.15
CA GLY A 19 6.84 11.19 -0.19
C GLY A 19 6.37 11.61 1.20
N THR A 20 5.89 12.84 1.34
CA THR A 20 5.53 13.41 2.64
C THR A 20 4.21 12.90 3.22
N GLN A 21 3.39 12.21 2.42
CA GLN A 21 2.17 11.54 2.85
C GLN A 21 2.47 10.36 3.78
N LYS A 22 1.48 9.97 4.59
CA LYS A 22 1.59 8.80 5.46
C LYS A 22 1.59 7.49 4.68
N VAL A 23 2.24 6.46 5.20
CA VAL A 23 2.27 5.13 4.60
C VAL A 23 0.86 4.56 4.40
N VAL A 24 -0.07 4.78 5.33
CA VAL A 24 -1.48 4.34 5.20
C VAL A 24 -2.15 4.83 3.91
N TRP A 25 -1.73 6.00 3.40
CA TRP A 25 -2.26 6.56 2.15
C TRP A 25 -1.98 5.65 0.94
N LEU A 26 -0.85 4.92 0.93
CA LEU A 26 -0.51 3.99 -0.14
C LEU A 26 -1.59 2.90 -0.29
N GLY A 27 -2.15 2.44 0.83
CA GLY A 27 -3.26 1.49 0.84
C GLY A 27 -4.47 2.05 0.11
N SER A 28 -4.95 3.22 0.54
CA SER A 28 -6.11 3.88 -0.07
C SER A 28 -5.87 4.22 -1.54
N ALA A 29 -4.69 4.73 -1.89
CA ALA A 29 -4.32 5.08 -3.25
C ALA A 29 -4.27 3.85 -4.18
N ALA A 30 -3.70 2.73 -3.72
CA ALA A 30 -3.70 1.49 -4.48
C ALA A 30 -5.12 0.94 -4.68
N MET A 31 -5.99 1.07 -3.68
CA MET A 31 -7.38 0.60 -3.76
C MET A 31 -8.21 1.31 -4.83
N VAL A 32 -7.96 2.60 -5.10
CA VAL A 32 -8.59 3.33 -6.23
C VAL A 32 -8.35 2.61 -7.56
N HIS A 33 -7.18 1.99 -7.72
CA HIS A 33 -6.81 1.25 -8.91
C HIS A 33 -7.19 -0.24 -8.84
N TYR A 34 -7.31 -0.83 -7.66
CA TYR A 34 -7.61 -2.25 -7.48
C TYR A 34 -9.12 -2.55 -7.50
N ASP A 35 -9.90 -1.81 -6.72
CA ASP A 35 -11.33 -2.05 -6.51
C ASP A 35 -12.12 -0.76 -6.72
N ALA A 36 -12.82 -0.68 -7.85
CA ALA A 36 -13.70 0.44 -8.18
C ALA A 36 -14.87 0.61 -7.19
N SER A 37 -15.14 -0.37 -6.33
CA SER A 37 -16.10 -0.29 -5.23
C SER A 37 -15.51 0.28 -3.93
N PHE A 38 -14.24 0.68 -3.94
CA PHE A 38 -13.50 1.30 -2.82
C PHE A 38 -13.51 0.45 -1.53
N GLY A 39 -13.23 -0.85 -1.64
CA GLY A 39 -13.08 -1.73 -0.49
C GLY A 39 -14.39 -2.35 0.01
N LYS A 40 -15.52 -2.14 -0.68
CA LYS A 40 -16.78 -2.83 -0.34
C LYS A 40 -16.71 -4.34 -0.56
N ARG A 41 -15.87 -4.80 -1.49
CA ARG A 41 -15.75 -6.23 -1.82
C ARG A 41 -14.69 -6.95 -0.99
N PHE A 42 -13.58 -6.29 -0.68
CA PHE A 42 -12.40 -6.90 -0.06
C PHE A 42 -12.05 -6.32 1.31
N GLY A 43 -12.83 -5.34 1.79
CA GLY A 43 -12.52 -4.56 2.97
C GLY A 43 -11.38 -3.55 2.74
N PRO A 44 -11.03 -2.77 3.78
CA PRO A 44 -9.96 -1.80 3.71
C PRO A 44 -8.56 -2.47 3.73
N PRO A 45 -7.51 -1.77 3.30
CA PRO A 45 -6.13 -2.14 3.58
C PRO A 45 -5.87 -2.18 5.09
N VAL A 46 -5.29 -3.27 5.59
CA VAL A 46 -4.99 -3.46 7.02
C VAL A 46 -3.50 -3.57 7.33
N SER A 47 -2.67 -3.88 6.34
CA SER A 47 -1.21 -3.93 6.53
C SER A 47 -0.46 -3.55 5.25
N ILE A 48 0.72 -2.96 5.42
CA ILE A 48 1.64 -2.61 4.35
C ILE A 48 3.03 -3.09 4.76
N ARG A 49 3.62 -3.97 3.95
CA ARG A 49 4.92 -4.58 4.22
C ARG A 49 5.90 -4.32 3.09
N LYS A 50 7.18 -4.17 3.42
CA LYS A 50 8.26 -4.18 2.44
C LYS A 50 8.51 -5.60 1.93
N GLU A 51 9.33 -5.71 0.89
CA GLU A 51 9.95 -6.99 0.53
C GLU A 51 10.68 -7.58 1.74
N GLY A 52 10.58 -8.91 1.91
CA GLY A 52 11.06 -9.61 3.11
C GLY A 52 10.08 -9.60 4.30
N GLY A 53 8.91 -8.98 4.16
CA GLY A 53 7.81 -9.07 5.14
C GLY A 53 7.89 -8.07 6.30
N VAL A 54 8.81 -7.10 6.23
CA VAL A 54 8.95 -6.06 7.26
C VAL A 54 7.74 -5.13 7.23
N GLN A 55 7.00 -5.06 8.34
CA GLN A 55 5.85 -4.18 8.49
C GLN A 55 6.28 -2.71 8.50
N CYS A 56 5.62 -1.90 7.68
CA CYS A 56 5.76 -0.46 7.75
C CYS A 56 4.88 0.12 8.87
N ASP A 57 5.38 1.12 9.58
CA ASP A 57 4.55 1.99 10.40
C ASP A 57 3.62 2.78 9.48
N LEU A 58 2.30 2.62 9.68
CA LEU A 58 1.27 3.22 8.84
C LEU A 58 1.18 4.75 9.03
N GLU A 59 1.64 5.25 10.18
CA GLU A 59 1.63 6.68 10.51
C GLU A 59 2.90 7.42 10.09
N ALA A 60 3.97 6.68 9.76
CA ALA A 60 5.21 7.26 9.24
C ALA A 60 5.02 7.85 7.84
N ARG A 61 5.89 8.79 7.45
CA ARG A 61 5.90 9.33 6.09
C ARG A 61 6.53 8.32 5.15
N VAL A 62 6.04 8.26 3.92
CA VAL A 62 6.54 7.33 2.91
C VAL A 62 8.05 7.53 2.71
N CYS A 63 8.53 8.75 2.58
CA CYS A 63 9.97 9.05 2.40
C CYS A 63 10.86 8.69 3.59
N ASP A 64 10.31 8.57 4.80
CA ASP A 64 11.10 8.26 6.00
C ASP A 64 11.38 6.76 6.11
N VAL A 65 10.56 5.93 5.45
CA VAL A 65 10.60 4.47 5.58
C VAL A 65 10.72 3.72 4.26
N LEU A 66 10.55 4.37 3.11
CA LEU A 66 10.60 3.72 1.81
C LEU A 66 11.49 4.47 0.81
N ASP A 67 12.18 3.71 -0.03
CA ASP A 67 13.02 4.22 -1.10
C ASP A 67 12.24 4.40 -2.41
N ASP A 68 12.76 5.24 -3.31
CA ASP A 68 12.22 5.38 -4.66
C ASP A 68 12.30 4.05 -5.44
N GLY A 69 11.19 3.66 -6.06
CA GLY A 69 11.04 2.38 -6.76
C GLY A 69 10.78 1.17 -5.87
N GLN A 70 10.72 1.34 -4.54
CA GLN A 70 10.57 0.20 -3.63
C GLN A 70 9.21 -0.49 -3.77
N HIS A 71 9.24 -1.82 -3.64
CA HIS A 71 8.05 -2.66 -3.63
C HIS A 71 7.46 -2.78 -2.22
N VAL A 72 6.14 -2.65 -2.14
CA VAL A 72 5.36 -2.90 -0.92
C VAL A 72 4.19 -3.82 -1.21
N PHE A 73 3.77 -4.58 -0.21
CA PHE A 73 2.72 -5.57 -0.28
C PHE A 73 1.60 -5.16 0.67
N ILE A 74 0.42 -4.94 0.12
CA ILE A 74 -0.76 -4.49 0.85
C ILE A 74 -1.64 -5.71 1.10
N THR A 75 -2.01 -5.91 2.36
CA THR A 75 -2.99 -6.93 2.75
C THR A 75 -4.32 -6.25 3.04
N LEU A 76 -5.40 -6.79 2.47
CA LEU A 76 -6.76 -6.32 2.68
C LEU A 76 -7.41 -7.09 3.84
N GLU A 77 -8.43 -6.51 4.47
CA GLU A 77 -9.14 -7.13 5.59
C GLU A 77 -9.66 -8.53 5.24
N SER A 78 -10.20 -8.74 4.03
CA SER A 78 -10.67 -10.05 3.59
C SER A 78 -9.59 -11.13 3.56
N ASP A 79 -8.33 -10.72 3.42
CA ASP A 79 -7.18 -11.62 3.29
C ASP A 79 -6.51 -11.89 4.65
N ALA A 80 -6.79 -11.05 5.66
CA ALA A 80 -6.30 -11.25 7.02
C ALA A 80 -7.19 -12.21 7.84
N ALA A 81 -8.41 -12.45 7.39
CA ALA A 81 -9.38 -13.35 8.04
C ALA A 81 -9.35 -14.80 7.51
N ALA A 82 -8.49 -15.09 6.54
CA ALA A 82 -8.31 -16.42 5.92
C ALA A 82 -7.06 -17.12 6.47
#